data_AF-A0A9E7CKD2-F1
#
_entry.id   AF-A0A9E7CKD2-F1
#
_cell.length_a   1.000
_cell.length_b   1.000
_cell.length_c   1.000
_cell.angle_alpha   90.00
_cell.angle_beta   90.00
_cell.angle_gamma   90.00
#
_symmetry.space_group_name_H-M   'P 1'
#
loop_
_entity.id
_entity.type
_entity.pdbx_description
1 polymer ?
#
loop_
_entity_poly.entity_id
_entity_poly.type
_entity_poly.pdbx_seq_one_letter_code
_entity_poly.pdbx_strand_id
1 'polypeptide(L)'
;MYFLNKLKSAAFLPRGLNDIVYLVVVISMILSPLLALLGPAIAKRIGREMGISLKAAAEESIDMKNHVIVVGFNLVGETLHNILSLRYIPHIIVDMSVTRVAKARVNNYPIFLVTLKNGCV
;
A
#
# COMPACT_ATOMS: atom_id res chain seq x y z
N MET A 1 41.21 9.72 29.51
CA MET A 1 40.01 9.26 30.25
C MET A 1 39.09 10.42 30.67
N TYR A 2 38.98 11.50 29.89
CA TYR A 2 38.18 12.70 30.21
C TYR A 2 36.95 12.86 29.29
N PHE A 3 36.95 12.17 28.14
CA PHE A 3 35.90 12.27 27.11
C PHE A 3 34.70 11.35 27.38
N LEU A 4 34.88 10.26 28.12
CA LEU A 4 33.82 9.30 28.47
C LEU A 4 32.80 9.84 29.48
N ASN A 5 33.11 10.90 30.24
CA ASN A 5 32.19 11.47 31.22
C ASN A 5 31.31 12.60 30.64
N LYS A 6 31.69 13.19 29.49
CA LYS A 6 30.95 14.29 28.86
C LYS A 6 29.69 13.82 28.11
N LEU A 7 29.62 12.52 27.79
CA LEU A 7 28.45 11.93 27.12
C LEU A 7 27.39 11.39 28.09
N LYS A 8 27.67 11.35 29.41
CA LYS A 8 26.65 11.04 30.42
C LYS A 8 25.70 12.20 30.72
N SER A 9 26.09 13.41 30.33
CA SER A 9 25.33 14.65 30.61
C SER A 9 24.33 15.01 29.51
N ALA A 10 24.36 14.31 28.36
CA ALA A 10 23.42 14.51 27.26
C ALA A 10 22.16 13.61 27.38
N ALA A 11 22.17 12.61 28.27
CA ALA A 11 21.02 11.79 28.60
C ALA A 11 20.32 12.34 29.85
N PHE A 12 19.67 13.50 29.71
CA PHE A 12 18.93 14.18 30.78
C PHE A 12 17.56 13.54 31.00
N LEU A 13 17.55 12.29 31.47
CA LEU A 13 16.35 11.61 31.93
C LEU A 13 16.71 10.77 33.18
N PRO A 14 15.96 10.89 34.29
CA PRO A 14 16.26 10.19 35.54
C PRO A 14 16.30 8.67 35.30
N ARG A 15 17.26 7.99 35.93
CA ARG A 15 17.61 6.58 35.65
C ARG A 15 16.41 5.62 35.65
N GLY A 16 15.39 5.86 36.48
CA GLY A 16 14.18 5.04 36.50
C GLY A 16 13.18 5.29 35.35
N LEU A 17 13.18 6.47 34.72
CA LEU A 17 12.35 6.73 33.53
C LEU A 17 13.00 6.19 32.25
N ASN A 18 14.33 6.12 32.21
CA ASN A 18 15.07 5.60 31.06
C ASN A 18 14.65 4.18 30.72
N ASP A 19 14.66 3.28 31.71
CA ASP A 19 14.40 1.85 31.47
C ASP A 19 13.01 1.60 30.91
N ILE A 20 12.00 2.34 31.38
CA ILE A 20 10.61 2.23 30.90
C ILE A 20 10.48 2.77 29.47
N VAL A 21 11.06 3.93 29.18
CA VAL A 21 11.01 4.54 27.84
C VAL A 21 11.76 3.67 26.82
N TYR A 22 12.94 3.16 27.19
CA TYR A 22 13.70 2.24 26.33
C TYR A 22 12.92 0.95 26.06
N LEU A 23 12.26 0.37 27.07
CA LEU A 23 11.44 -0.83 26.90
C LEU A 23 10.30 -0.59 25.90
N VAL A 24 9.58 0.53 26.03
CA VAL A 24 8.49 0.87 25.10
C VAL A 24 8.99 1.07 23.68
N VAL A 25 10.13 1.74 23.50
CA VAL A 25 10.75 1.96 22.18
C VAL A 25 11.16 0.63 21.54
N VAL A 26 11.82 -0.25 22.30
CA VAL A 26 12.22 -1.58 21.81
C VAL A 26 11.00 -2.41 21.43
N ILE A 27 9.94 -2.39 22.25
CA ILE A 27 8.68 -3.08 21.94
C ILE A 27 8.04 -2.51 20.67
N SER A 28 7.96 -1.19 20.52
CA SER A 28 7.37 -0.55 19.34
C SER A 28 8.14 -0.86 18.05
N MET A 29 9.47 -0.90 18.13
CA MET A 29 10.35 -1.23 17.01
C MET A 29 10.31 -2.71 16.62
N ILE A 30 10.00 -3.63 17.56
CA ILE A 30 9.75 -5.04 17.25
C ILE A 30 8.33 -5.23 16.71
N LEU A 31 7.36 -4.53 17.30
CA LEU A 31 5.95 -4.67 16.95
C LEU A 31 5.70 -4.23 15.50
N SER A 32 6.33 -3.16 15.04
CA SER A 32 6.16 -2.61 13.68
C SER A 32 6.53 -3.60 12.55
N PRO A 33 7.75 -4.19 12.50
CA PRO A 33 8.09 -5.21 11.51
C PRO A 33 7.32 -6.52 11.72
N LEU A 34 6.97 -6.87 12.96
CA LEU A 34 6.16 -8.06 13.23
C LEU A 34 4.75 -7.92 12.64
N LEU A 35 4.13 -6.75 12.78
CA LEU A 35 2.87 -6.41 12.12
C LEU A 35 3.03 -6.29 10.61
N ALA A 36 4.15 -5.81 10.08
CA ALA A 36 4.38 -5.80 8.63
C ALA A 36 4.46 -7.23 8.07
N LEU A 37 5.00 -8.18 8.83
CA LEU A 37 5.13 -9.58 8.41
C LEU A 37 3.82 -10.39 8.57
N LEU A 38 3.11 -10.21 9.69
CA LEU A 38 1.84 -10.92 9.99
C LEU A 38 0.59 -10.20 9.46
N GLY A 39 0.70 -8.89 9.24
CA GLY A 39 -0.37 -8.00 8.80
C GLY A 39 -1.05 -8.45 7.52
N PRO A 40 -0.33 -8.87 6.46
CA PRO A 40 -0.97 -9.38 5.24
C PRO A 40 -1.81 -10.64 5.48
N ALA A 41 -1.40 -11.53 6.38
CA ALA A 41 -2.15 -12.75 6.71
C ALA A 41 -3.44 -12.44 7.48
N ILE A 42 -3.37 -11.49 8.41
CA ILE A 42 -4.52 -10.99 9.18
C ILE A 42 -5.46 -10.18 8.28
N ALA A 43 -4.91 -9.29 7.46
CA ALA A 43 -5.63 -8.49 6.48
C ALA A 43 -6.27 -9.35 5.37
N LYS A 44 -5.69 -10.49 5.00
CA LYS A 44 -6.34 -11.43 4.07
C LYS A 44 -7.57 -12.09 4.69
N ARG A 45 -7.56 -12.34 6.01
CA ARG A 45 -8.70 -12.91 6.75
C ARG A 45 -9.79 -11.85 6.98
N ILE A 46 -9.42 -10.64 7.40
CA ILE A 46 -10.35 -9.53 7.70
C ILE A 46 -10.81 -8.80 6.43
N GLY A 47 -9.93 -8.65 5.45
CA GLY A 47 -10.22 -8.02 4.16
C GLY A 47 -11.18 -8.82 3.28
N ARG A 48 -11.45 -10.08 3.66
CA ARG A 48 -12.55 -10.87 3.09
C ARG A 48 -13.91 -10.34 3.54
N GLU A 49 -13.98 -9.64 4.67
CA GLU A 49 -15.19 -8.94 5.17
C GLU A 49 -15.21 -7.44 4.83
N MET A 50 -14.04 -6.79 4.75
CA MET A 50 -13.90 -5.40 4.30
C MET A 50 -13.01 -5.36 3.06
N GLY A 51 -13.60 -5.23 1.87
CA GLY A 51 -12.91 -5.22 0.56
C GLY A 51 -11.97 -4.03 0.30
N ILE A 52 -11.12 -3.68 1.27
CA ILE A 52 -10.17 -2.58 1.22
C ILE A 52 -8.79 -3.19 0.98
N SER A 53 -8.38 -3.09 -0.28
CA SER A 53 -7.08 -3.48 -0.79
C SER A 53 -5.96 -2.75 -0.04
N LEU A 54 -5.31 -3.45 0.88
CA LEU A 54 -4.05 -3.08 1.55
C LEU A 54 -2.85 -3.00 0.56
N LYS A 55 -3.07 -2.77 -0.74
CA LYS A 55 -2.00 -2.69 -1.75
C LYS A 55 -1.23 -1.37 -1.74
N ALA A 56 -1.80 -0.30 -1.18
CA ALA A 56 -1.13 1.02 -1.19
C ALA A 56 0.06 1.11 -0.22
N ALA A 57 0.17 0.20 0.77
CA ALA A 57 1.21 0.27 1.80
C ALA A 57 2.46 -0.58 1.52
N ALA A 58 2.50 -1.33 0.40
CA ALA A 58 3.59 -2.26 0.09
C ALA A 58 4.41 -1.88 -1.17
N GLU A 59 4.09 -0.76 -1.83
CA GLU A 59 4.81 -0.29 -3.03
C GLU A 59 6.19 0.33 -2.77
N GLU A 60 6.75 0.18 -1.56
CA GLU A 60 8.13 0.60 -1.23
C GLU A 60 9.19 -0.51 -1.44
N SER A 61 8.90 -1.52 -2.27
CA SER A 61 9.94 -2.48 -2.70
C SER A 61 9.89 -2.77 -4.20
N ILE A 62 10.47 -1.83 -4.94
CA ILE A 62 11.60 -2.08 -5.85
C ILE A 62 11.38 -3.21 -6.88
N ASP A 63 11.13 -2.77 -8.12
CA ASP A 63 11.84 -3.23 -9.32
C ASP A 63 11.36 -4.47 -10.10
N MET A 64 10.07 -4.79 -10.14
CA MET A 64 9.54 -5.59 -11.27
C MET A 64 8.10 -5.23 -11.67
N LYS A 65 7.98 -4.55 -12.82
CA LYS A 65 6.79 -4.34 -13.67
C LYS A 65 5.85 -3.19 -13.28
N ASN A 66 6.25 -1.96 -13.63
CA ASN A 66 5.47 -0.71 -13.63
C ASN A 66 4.18 -0.78 -14.48
N HIS A 67 3.18 -1.52 -14.05
CA HIS A 67 1.85 -1.47 -14.66
C HIS A 67 0.79 -1.29 -13.58
N VAL A 68 0.11 -0.15 -13.62
CA VAL A 68 -1.01 0.15 -12.71
C VAL A 68 -2.26 -0.51 -13.28
N ILE A 69 -2.95 -1.32 -12.48
CA ILE A 69 -4.24 -1.92 -12.86
C ILE A 69 -5.35 -1.10 -12.20
N VAL A 70 -6.14 -0.40 -13.02
CA VAL A 70 -7.32 0.35 -12.56
C VAL A 70 -8.55 -0.55 -12.66
N VAL A 71 -9.14 -0.90 -11.52
CA VAL A 71 -10.37 -1.72 -11.47
C VAL A 71 -11.57 -0.79 -11.24
N GLY A 72 -12.46 -0.69 -12.23
CA GLY A 72 -13.64 0.17 -12.24
C GLY A 72 -13.42 1.46 -13.04
N PHE A 73 -13.98 1.52 -14.25
CA PHE A 73 -13.94 2.67 -15.16
C PHE A 73 -15.17 3.57 -14.96
N ASN A 74 -15.13 4.34 -13.88
CA ASN A 74 -16.08 5.42 -13.59
C ASN A 74 -15.46 6.80 -13.90
N LEU A 75 -16.10 7.90 -13.47
CA LEU A 75 -15.58 9.27 -13.64
C LEU A 75 -14.14 9.42 -13.10
N VAL A 76 -13.88 8.81 -11.95
CA VAL A 76 -12.54 8.75 -11.36
C VAL A 76 -11.58 7.92 -12.21
N GLY A 77 -12.05 6.80 -12.78
CA GLY A 77 -11.25 5.95 -13.67
C GLY A 77 -10.82 6.67 -14.96
N GLU A 78 -11.67 7.54 -15.50
CA GLU A 78 -11.35 8.40 -16.64
C GLU A 78 -10.30 9.46 -16.28
N THR A 79 -10.40 10.07 -15.09
CA THR A 79 -9.40 11.03 -14.62
C THR A 79 -8.06 10.35 -14.33
N LEU A 80 -8.09 9.14 -13.74
CA LEU A 80 -6.88 8.34 -13.52
C LEU A 80 -6.20 7.96 -14.83
N HIS A 81 -6.97 7.55 -15.85
CA HIS A 81 -6.42 7.33 -17.19
C HIS A 81 -5.70 8.58 -17.70
N ASN A 82 -6.33 9.75 -17.61
CA ASN A 82 -5.74 11.00 -18.09
C ASN A 82 -4.42 11.34 -17.37
N ILE A 83 -4.38 11.24 -16.04
CA ILE A 83 -3.18 11.54 -15.25
C ILE A 83 -2.07 10.52 -15.54
N LEU A 84 -2.38 9.23 -15.60
CA LEU A 84 -1.41 8.17 -15.86
C LEU A 84 -0.85 8.26 -17.29
N SER A 85 -1.70 8.58 -18.26
CA SER A 85 -1.31 8.84 -19.65
C SER A 85 -0.38 10.04 -19.76
N LEU A 86 -0.67 11.15 -19.04
CA LEU A 86 0.19 12.34 -19.02
C LEU A 86 1.57 12.09 -18.39
N ARG A 87 1.66 11.12 -17.47
CA ARG A 87 2.91 10.76 -16.79
C ARG A 87 3.66 9.59 -17.45
N TYR A 88 3.21 9.12 -18.61
CA TYR A 88 3.78 7.95 -19.32
C TYR A 88 3.87 6.69 -18.44
N ILE A 89 2.92 6.51 -17.52
CA ILE A 89 2.86 5.33 -16.67
C ILE A 89 2.03 4.25 -17.39
N PRO A 90 2.61 3.08 -17.71
CA PRO A 90 1.86 1.99 -18.33
C PRO A 90 0.72 1.57 -17.40
N HIS A 91 -0.50 1.49 -17.91
CA HIS A 91 -1.65 1.09 -17.11
C HIS A 91 -2.69 0.34 -17.94
N ILE A 92 -3.44 -0.53 -17.27
CA ILE A 92 -4.50 -1.33 -17.85
C ILE A 92 -5.77 -1.11 -17.05
N ILE A 93 -6.87 -0.84 -17.73
CA ILE A 93 -8.18 -0.59 -17.11
C ILE A 93 -9.03 -1.85 -17.23
N VAL A 94 -9.71 -2.21 -16.15
CA VAL A 94 -10.61 -3.36 -16.07
C VAL A 94 -11.96 -2.91 -15.54
N ASP A 95 -13.04 -3.19 -16.27
CA ASP A 95 -14.41 -2.92 -15.82
C ASP A 95 -15.34 -4.11 -16.14
N MET A 96 -16.40 -4.27 -15.37
CA MET A 96 -17.44 -5.29 -15.56
C MET A 96 -18.61 -4.81 -16.44
N SER A 97 -18.77 -3.50 -16.60
CA SER A 97 -19.86 -2.89 -17.35
C SER A 97 -19.56 -2.84 -18.84
N VAL A 98 -20.30 -3.63 -19.61
CA VAL A 98 -20.17 -3.72 -21.08
C VAL A 98 -20.37 -2.36 -21.76
N THR A 99 -21.32 -1.54 -21.30
CA THR A 99 -21.60 -0.22 -21.86
C THR A 99 -20.44 0.76 -21.66
N ARG A 100 -19.79 0.72 -20.48
CA ARG A 100 -18.63 1.56 -20.17
C ARG A 100 -17.39 1.12 -20.94
N VAL A 101 -17.15 -0.19 -21.04
CA VAL A 101 -16.05 -0.75 -21.85
C VAL A 101 -16.22 -0.39 -23.32
N ALA A 102 -17.43 -0.49 -23.87
CA ALA A 102 -17.70 -0.11 -25.26
C ALA A 102 -17.38 1.37 -25.52
N LYS A 103 -17.85 2.28 -24.66
CA LYS A 103 -17.57 3.72 -24.77
C LYS A 103 -16.07 4.03 -24.67
N ALA A 104 -15.37 3.39 -23.74
CA ALA A 104 -13.94 3.57 -23.54
C ALA A 104 -13.08 2.98 -24.68
N ARG A 105 -13.54 1.88 -25.31
CA ARG A 105 -12.90 1.32 -26.50
C ARG A 105 -13.01 2.22 -27.72
N VAL A 106 -14.13 2.94 -27.89
CA VAL A 106 -14.26 3.96 -28.94
C VAL A 106 -13.19 5.05 -28.79
N ASN A 107 -12.81 5.37 -27.55
CA ASN A 107 -11.76 6.33 -27.24
C ASN A 107 -10.33 5.73 -27.26
N ASN A 108 -10.16 4.48 -27.72
CA ASN A 108 -8.88 3.76 -27.77
C ASN A 108 -8.17 3.57 -26.42
N TYR A 109 -8.92 3.52 -25.31
CA TYR A 109 -8.33 3.25 -24.00
C TYR A 109 -7.97 1.77 -23.86
N PRO A 110 -6.87 1.42 -23.15
CA PRO A 110 -6.46 0.04 -22.89
C PRO A 110 -7.38 -0.62 -21.84
N ILE A 111 -8.64 -0.87 -22.21
CA ILE A 111 -9.70 -1.37 -21.33
C ILE A 111 -10.16 -2.79 -21.68
N PHE A 112 -10.25 -3.64 -20.65
CA PHE A 112 -10.71 -5.02 -20.75
C PHE A 112 -12.01 -5.23 -19.98
N LEU A 113 -12.96 -5.91 -20.61
CA LEU A 113 -14.16 -6.37 -19.95
C LEU A 113 -13.82 -7.59 -19.08
N VAL A 114 -14.09 -7.49 -17.78
CA VAL A 114 -13.99 -8.65 -16.89
C VAL A 114 -15.37 -9.18 -16.57
N THR A 115 -15.59 -10.44 -16.95
CA THR A 115 -16.72 -11.24 -16.48
C THR A 115 -16.33 -11.89 -15.17
N LEU A 116 -17.08 -11.63 -14.11
CA LEU A 116 -17.00 -12.45 -12.91
C LEU A 116 -17.69 -13.78 -13.21
N LYS A 117 -16.89 -14.78 -13.57
CA LYS A 117 -17.34 -16.16 -13.55
C LYS A 117 -17.32 -16.58 -12.09
N ASN A 118 -18.50 -16.78 -11.50
CA ASN A 118 -18.65 -17.14 -10.09
C ASN A 118 -17.67 -18.26 -9.67
N GLY A 119 -16.81 -17.97 -8.70
CA GLY A 119 -16.09 -18.94 -7.88
C GLY A 119 -14.90 -19.67 -8.53
N CYS A 120 -13.70 -19.09 -8.40
CA CYS A 120 -12.54 -19.89 -7.99
C CYS A 120 -11.68 -19.06 -7.05
N VAL A 121 -11.48 -19.65 -5.87
CA VAL A 121 -10.71 -19.17 -4.71
C VAL A 121 -9.23 -19.13 -5.05
#